data_AF-A0A0V1EA56-F1
#
_entry.id   AF-A0A0V1EA56-F1
#
_cell.length_a   1.000
_cell.length_b   1.000
_cell.length_c   1.000
_cell.angle_alpha   90.00
_cell.angle_beta   90.00
_cell.angle_gamma   90.00
#
_symmetry.space_group_name_H-M   'P 1'
#
loop_
_entity.id
_entity.type
_entity.pdbx_description
1 polymer ?
#
loop_
_entity_poly.entity_id
_entity_poly.type
_entity_poly.pdbx_seq_one_letter_code
_entity_poly.pdbx_strand_id
1 'polypeptide(L)'
;MHTSGRKPCSVFPFEEKISSDMSISSSLLNYLRLIIAYFNLEFIVFHGYLSIDKSMIPYFGHHFAKMYNEGKFIRFGYKIWMLCSSDDYSYYIKKLAEI
;
A
#
# COMPACT_ATOMS: atom_id res chain seq x y z
N MET A 1 5.07 32.52 11.82
CA MET A 1 5.50 31.88 10.56
C MET A 1 6.39 30.70 10.90
N HIS A 2 5.89 29.48 10.75
CA HIS A 2 6.71 28.27 10.62
C HIS A 2 5.78 27.17 10.06
N THR A 3 5.73 27.06 8.73
CA THR A 3 5.03 25.97 8.04
C THR A 3 5.99 24.79 7.96
N SER A 4 5.93 23.87 8.93
CA SER A 4 6.56 22.56 8.78
C SER A 4 5.79 21.81 7.69
N GLY A 5 6.32 21.84 6.46
CA GLY A 5 5.74 21.14 5.31
C GLY A 5 5.68 19.64 5.58
N ARG A 6 4.50 19.14 5.93
CA ARG A 6 4.21 17.71 5.86
C ARG A 6 4.18 17.36 4.38
N LYS A 7 5.17 16.61 3.92
CA LYS A 7 5.20 16.05 2.57
C LYS A 7 3.92 15.24 2.37
N PRO A 8 3.15 15.45 1.28
CA PRO A 8 2.02 14.60 0.99
C PRO A 8 2.54 13.19 0.74
N CYS A 9 1.89 12.18 1.36
CA CYS A 9 2.14 10.78 1.07
C CYS A 9 2.10 10.60 -0.45
N SER A 10 3.23 10.19 -1.03
CA SER A 10 3.37 9.97 -2.46
C SER A 10 2.29 8.99 -2.93
N VAL A 11 1.38 9.48 -3.77
CA VAL A 11 0.46 8.64 -4.53
C VAL A 11 1.31 7.93 -5.57
N PHE A 12 1.76 6.71 -5.26
CA PHE A 12 2.47 5.89 -6.24
C PHE A 12 1.48 5.36 -7.28
N PRO A 13 1.74 5.54 -8.59
CA PRO A 13 0.94 4.91 -9.63
C PRO A 13 1.23 3.41 -9.61
N PHE A 14 0.17 2.62 -9.44
CA PHE A 14 0.20 1.17 -9.53
C PHE A 14 0.27 0.75 -11.01
N GLU A 15 1.48 0.49 -11.49
CA GLU A 15 1.68 -0.34 -12.68
C GLU A 15 2.85 -1.29 -12.43
N GLU A 16 2.53 -2.57 -12.27
CA GLU A 16 3.49 -3.64 -12.56
C GLU A 16 2.80 -4.65 -13.49
N LYS A 17 3.11 -4.50 -14.78
CA LYS A 17 2.71 -5.42 -15.83
C LYS A 17 3.80 -6.49 -15.92
N ILE A 18 3.66 -7.57 -15.14
CA ILE A 18 4.61 -8.68 -15.21
C ILE A 18 4.25 -9.53 -16.44
N SER A 19 5.09 -9.43 -17.47
CA SER A 19 5.01 -10.28 -18.66
C SER A 19 5.33 -11.73 -18.28
N SER A 20 4.33 -12.59 -18.44
CA SER A 20 4.52 -14.03 -18.51
C SER A 20 5.36 -14.35 -19.75
N ASP A 21 6.53 -14.96 -19.54
CA ASP A 21 7.00 -16.17 -20.23
C ASP A 21 8.54 -16.22 -20.28
N MET A 22 9.13 -16.99 -19.36
CA MET A 22 10.49 -17.50 -19.55
C MET A 22 10.56 -18.92 -18.96
N SER A 23 10.79 -19.90 -19.81
CA SER A 23 10.97 -21.31 -19.46
C SER A 23 12.33 -21.50 -18.78
N ILE A 24 12.35 -21.43 -17.45
CA ILE A 24 13.58 -21.48 -16.65
C ILE A 24 13.82 -22.91 -16.15
N SER A 25 15.07 -23.39 -16.23
CA SER A 25 15.46 -24.74 -15.75
C SER A 25 15.18 -24.91 -14.26
N SER A 26 14.87 -26.14 -13.83
CA SER A 26 14.54 -26.47 -12.42
C SER A 26 15.62 -26.00 -11.43
N SER A 27 16.89 -26.01 -11.83
CA SER A 27 18.01 -25.52 -11.04
C SER A 27 17.99 -24.02 -10.82
N LEU A 28 17.69 -23.23 -11.86
CA LEU A 28 17.53 -21.77 -11.76
C LEU A 28 16.27 -21.40 -10.98
N LEU A 29 15.17 -22.15 -11.13
CA LEU A 29 13.97 -21.96 -10.32
C LEU A 29 14.22 -22.17 -8.83
N ASN A 30 15.05 -23.16 -8.47
CA ASN A 30 15.44 -23.37 -7.07
C ASN A 30 16.32 -22.23 -6.54
N TYR A 31 17.26 -21.74 -7.36
CA TYR A 31 18.10 -20.61 -6.97
C TYR A 31 17.28 -19.32 -6.79
N LEU A 32 16.36 -19.05 -7.71
CA LEU A 32 15.41 -17.93 -7.62
C LEU A 32 14.49 -18.07 -6.39
N ARG A 33 13.96 -19.27 -6.12
CA ARG A 33 13.15 -19.53 -4.92
C ARG A 33 13.93 -19.27 -3.63
N LEU A 34 15.20 -19.66 -3.57
CA LEU A 34 16.06 -19.42 -2.41
C LEU A 34 16.37 -17.93 -2.24
N ILE A 35 16.67 -17.21 -3.32
CA ILE A 35 16.89 -15.76 -3.28
C ILE A 35 15.62 -15.03 -2.83
N ILE A 36 14.46 -15.40 -3.40
CA ILE A 36 13.16 -14.84 -3.02
C ILE A 36 12.86 -15.17 -1.55
N ALA A 37 13.10 -16.39 -1.08
CA ALA A 37 12.88 -16.77 0.31
C ALA A 37 13.81 -16.01 1.27
N TYR A 38 15.09 -15.85 0.92
CA TYR A 38 16.06 -15.10 1.69
C TYR A 38 15.68 -13.61 1.77
N PHE A 39 15.30 -13.01 0.64
CA PHE A 39 14.81 -11.63 0.59
C PHE A 39 13.52 -11.46 1.41
N ASN A 40 12.55 -12.38 1.27
CA ASN A 40 11.33 -12.34 2.08
C ASN A 40 11.63 -12.49 3.58
N LEU A 41 12.63 -13.29 3.98
CA LEU A 41 13.04 -13.43 5.38
C LEU A 41 13.55 -12.10 5.97
N GLU A 42 14.29 -11.31 5.19
CA GLU A 42 14.75 -9.97 5.61
C GLU A 42 13.59 -8.96 5.67
N PHE A 43 12.62 -9.03 4.75
CA PHE A 43 11.41 -8.18 4.76
C PHE A 43 10.37 -8.60 5.81
N ILE A 44 10.42 -9.85 6.28
CA ILE A 44 9.62 -10.39 7.40
C ILE A 44 10.13 -9.91 8.76
N VAL A 45 11.27 -9.23 8.81
CA VAL A 45 11.63 -8.42 9.97
C VAL A 45 10.59 -7.31 10.07
N PHE A 46 9.54 -7.58 10.85
CA PHE A 46 8.56 -6.57 11.21
C PHE A 46 9.35 -5.37 11.71
N HIS A 47 9.19 -4.23 11.02
CA HIS A 47 9.63 -2.98 11.60
C HIS A 47 9.06 -2.92 13.02
N GLY A 48 9.93 -2.63 13.98
CA GLY A 48 9.57 -2.65 15.41
C GLY A 48 8.39 -1.74 15.76
N TYR A 49 8.00 -0.86 14.83
CA TYR A 49 6.86 0.02 14.92
C TYR A 49 5.96 -0.14 13.68
N LEU A 50 4.78 -0.71 13.90
CA LEU A 50 3.69 -0.72 12.94
C LEU A 50 2.64 0.31 13.36
N SER A 51 2.13 1.06 12.39
CA SER A 51 1.06 2.03 12.58
C SER A 51 -0.19 1.57 11.83
N ILE A 52 -1.36 1.78 12.46
CA ILE A 52 -2.65 1.55 11.83
C ILE A 52 -3.26 2.91 11.56
N ASP A 53 -3.45 3.23 10.28
CA ASP A 53 -3.97 4.52 9.85
C ASP A 53 -5.22 4.39 8.99
N LYS A 54 -6.07 5.42 9.07
CA LYS A 54 -7.19 5.63 8.15
C LYS A 54 -6.79 6.61 7.06
N SER A 55 -6.88 6.19 5.81
CA SER A 55 -6.69 7.05 4.65
C SER A 55 -7.96 7.11 3.80
N MET A 56 -8.01 8.07 2.88
CA MET A 56 -9.11 8.24 1.93
C MET A 56 -8.58 8.31 0.51
N ILE A 57 -9.07 7.41 -0.34
CA ILE A 57 -8.78 7.43 -1.78
C ILE A 57 -9.83 8.33 -2.44
N PRO A 58 -9.44 9.45 -3.08
CA PRO A 58 -10.37 10.35 -3.73
C PRO A 58 -11.12 9.62 -4.84
N TYR A 59 -12.45 9.74 -4.83
CA TYR A 59 -13.32 9.13 -5.82
C TYR A 59 -14.50 10.05 -6.13
N PHE A 60 -14.58 10.51 -7.38
CA PHE A 60 -15.58 11.49 -7.81
C PHE A 60 -16.82 10.87 -8.46
N GLY A 61 -16.83 9.56 -8.70
CA GLY A 61 -17.96 8.85 -9.30
C GLY A 61 -19.20 8.79 -8.41
N HIS A 62 -20.30 8.35 -9.03
CA HIS A 62 -21.60 8.15 -8.37
C HIS A 62 -21.70 6.72 -7.84
N HIS A 63 -21.22 6.49 -6.61
CA HIS A 63 -21.32 5.21 -5.93
C HIS A 63 -21.74 5.43 -4.47
N PHE A 64 -22.64 4.59 -3.96
CA PHE A 64 -23.24 4.75 -2.62
C PHE A 64 -22.23 4.57 -1.49
N ALA A 65 -21.27 3.65 -1.63
CA ALA A 65 -20.21 3.44 -0.63
C ALA A 65 -19.13 4.54 -0.57
N LYS A 66 -19.32 5.66 -1.29
CA LYS A 66 -18.46 6.85 -1.18
C LYS A 66 -18.79 7.56 0.13
N MET A 67 -17.77 7.84 0.91
CA MET A 67 -17.92 8.48 2.22
C MET A 67 -17.47 9.94 2.16
N TYR A 68 -18.12 10.79 2.96
CA TYR A 68 -17.67 12.16 3.23
C TYR A 68 -16.69 12.18 4.41
N ASN A 69 -15.66 13.02 4.32
CA ASN A 69 -14.64 13.21 5.35
C ASN A 69 -14.54 14.68 5.71
N GLU A 70 -15.18 15.05 6.82
CA GLU A 70 -15.25 16.44 7.27
C GLU A 70 -13.88 16.94 7.76
N GLY A 71 -13.57 18.21 7.47
CA GLY A 71 -12.34 18.84 7.96
C GLY A 71 -11.04 18.38 7.28
N LYS A 72 -11.12 17.62 6.19
CA LYS A 72 -9.96 17.18 5.39
C LYS A 72 -9.95 17.80 4.00
N PHE A 73 -8.76 17.90 3.40
CA PHE A 73 -8.58 18.39 2.04
C PHE A 73 -9.30 17.50 1.02
N ILE A 74 -9.17 16.17 1.15
CA ILE A 74 -9.94 15.20 0.37
C ILE A 74 -11.25 14.93 1.11
N ARG A 75 -12.34 15.51 0.60
CA ARG A 75 -13.66 15.45 1.23
C ARG A 75 -14.49 14.23 0.84
N PHE A 76 -14.28 13.68 -0.35
CA PHE A 76 -15.09 12.59 -0.88
C PHE A 76 -14.23 11.47 -1.43
N GLY A 77 -14.52 10.23 -1.04
CA GLY A 77 -13.74 9.08 -1.47
C GLY A 77 -14.13 7.78 -0.78
N TYR A 78 -13.30 6.76 -0.96
CA TYR A 78 -13.41 5.52 -0.19
C TYR A 78 -12.48 5.58 1.01
N LYS A 79 -13.00 5.27 2.21
CA LYS A 79 -12.15 5.10 3.39
C LYS A 79 -11.42 3.76 3.27
N ILE A 80 -10.14 3.78 3.61
CA ILE A 80 -9.31 2.59 3.70
C ILE A 80 -8.61 2.55 5.05
N TRP A 81 -8.42 1.36 5.58
CA TRP A 81 -7.50 1.08 6.67
C TRP A 81 -6.19 0.60 6.08
N MET A 82 -5.09 1.14 6.58
CA MET A 82 -3.75 0.75 6.16
C MET A 82 -2.93 0.34 7.38
N LEU A 83 -2.20 -0.76 7.26
CA LEU A 83 -1.12 -1.11 8.18
C LEU A 83 0.19 -0.65 7.54
N CYS A 84 0.83 0.34 8.13
CA CYS A 84 2.04 0.96 7.60
C CYS A 84 3.24 0.71 8.52
N SER A 85 4.38 0.46 7.91
CA SER A 85 5.69 0.46 8.54
C SER A 85 6.14 1.88 8.90
N SER A 86 7.15 2.00 9.76
CA SER A 86 7.93 3.23 9.93
C SER A 86 8.63 3.68 8.64
N ASP A 87 8.85 2.75 7.71
CA ASP A 87 9.62 2.95 6.49
C ASP A 87 8.72 3.19 5.27
N ASP A 88 7.53 3.76 5.50
CA ASP A 88 6.52 4.13 4.49
C ASP A 88 5.96 2.96 3.64
N TYR A 89 6.30 1.71 3.96
CA TYR A 89 5.72 0.52 3.33
C TYR A 89 4.35 0.16 3.94
N SER A 90 3.33 0.00 3.08
CA SER A 90 2.02 -0.51 3.49
C SER A 90 1.96 -2.04 3.35
N TYR A 91 1.81 -2.75 4.47
CA TYR A 91 1.69 -4.21 4.49
C TYR A 91 0.28 -4.71 4.19
N TYR A 92 -0.72 -3.91 4.54
CA TYR A 92 -2.12 -4.31 4.40
C TYR A 92 -3.01 -3.09 4.11
N ILE A 93 -3.91 -3.23 3.15
CA ILE A 93 -4.90 -2.21 2.82
C ILE A 93 -6.28 -2.88 2.76
N LYS A 94 -7.23 -2.36 3.53
CA LYS A 94 -8.63 -2.82 3.53
C LYS A 94 -9.57 -1.66 3.25
N LYS A 95 -10.41 -1.82 2.24
CA LYS A 95 -11.51 -0.89 1.97
C LYS A 95 -12.55 -0.99 3.08
N LEU A 96 -12.94 0.15 3.64
CA LEU A 96 -14.09 0.25 4.51
C LEU A 96 -15.33 0.37 3.62
N ALA A 97 -16.07 -0.72 3.51
CA ALA A 97 -17.43 -0.72 3.00
C ALA A 97 -18.35 -0.91 4.20
N GLU A 98 -19.05 0.15 4.59
CA GLU A 98 -20.20 0.05 5.49
C GLU A 98 -21.39 -0.31 4.60
N ILE A 99 -21.83 -1.57 4.66
CA ILE A 99 -23.10 -2.07 4.11
C ILE A 99 -23.99 -2.38 5.31
#